data_AF-A0A9X2G910-F1
#
_entry.id   AF-A0A9X2G910-F1
#
_cell.length_a   1.000
_cell.length_b   1.000
_cell.length_c   1.000
_cell.angle_alpha   90.00
_cell.angle_beta   90.00
_cell.angle_gamma   90.00
#
_symmetry.space_group_name_H-M   'P 1'
#
loop_
_entity.id
_entity.type
_entity.pdbx_description
1 polymer ?
#
loop_
_entity_poly.entity_id
_entity_poly.type
_entity_poly.pdbx_seq_one_letter_code
_entity_poly.pdbx_strand_id
1 'polypeptide(L)'
;MARRVLTLLAAVLACLGTLSVSATTAQAAVVEVTYGPISLGDYCSAKVHSSSTIGFYNGSLSCHRWSTGGSGTTPTGTGSAAAACAYFYPSATYLGHAQGAGQALICSYSV
;
A
#
# COMPACT_ATOMS: atom_id res chain seq x y z
N MET A 1 60.34 -43.09 31.92
CA MET A 1 60.69 -42.32 30.69
C MET A 1 59.59 -41.29 30.44
N ALA A 2 59.98 -40.06 30.07
CA ALA A 2 59.16 -38.87 29.71
C ALA A 2 58.22 -38.33 30.83
N ARG A 3 58.49 -37.25 31.58
CA ARG A 3 59.00 -35.88 31.33
C ARG A 3 58.02 -34.98 30.55
N ARG A 4 57.41 -34.02 31.28
CA ARG A 4 57.28 -32.55 31.03
C ARG A 4 55.98 -32.05 31.72
N VAL A 5 56.01 -31.30 32.83
CA VAL A 5 56.51 -29.92 33.06
C VAL A 5 55.54 -28.84 32.54
N LEU A 6 55.00 -28.08 33.51
CA LEU A 6 54.55 -26.67 33.53
C LEU A 6 53.58 -26.13 32.45
N THR A 7 52.44 -25.58 32.91
CA THR A 7 52.07 -24.13 32.97
C THR A 7 50.59 -24.04 33.40
N LEU A 8 50.17 -23.56 34.58
CA LEU A 8 50.18 -22.20 35.15
C LEU A 8 49.69 -21.09 34.19
N LEU A 9 48.56 -20.47 34.61
CA LEU A 9 48.08 -19.11 34.31
C LEU A 9 47.43 -18.80 32.94
N ALA A 10 46.11 -18.61 32.96
CA ALA A 10 45.40 -17.43 32.41
C ALA A 10 43.89 -17.62 32.71
N ALA A 11 43.36 -17.16 33.84
CA ALA A 11 42.90 -15.77 34.05
C ALA A 11 41.98 -15.26 32.92
N VAL A 12 40.67 -15.26 33.23
CA VAL A 12 39.73 -14.15 33.02
C VAL A 12 39.95 -13.35 31.74
N LEU A 13 39.12 -13.56 30.71
CA LEU A 13 38.66 -12.52 29.77
C LEU A 13 37.77 -13.12 28.68
N ALA A 14 36.46 -13.15 28.92
CA ALA A 14 35.46 -13.00 27.86
C ALA A 14 34.09 -12.62 28.46
N CYS A 15 34.06 -11.53 29.24
CA CYS A 15 32.88 -10.67 29.24
C CYS A 15 32.79 -9.99 27.86
N LEU A 16 32.52 -10.76 26.82
CA LEU A 16 32.07 -10.22 25.54
C LEU A 16 30.56 -10.16 25.66
N GLY A 17 30.11 -9.03 26.22
CA GLY A 17 28.71 -8.64 26.17
C GLY A 17 28.24 -8.76 24.74
N THR A 18 27.36 -9.73 24.50
CA THR A 18 26.46 -9.68 23.37
C THR A 18 25.64 -8.42 23.54
N LEU A 19 26.10 -7.33 22.92
CA LEU A 19 25.25 -6.26 22.47
C LEU A 19 24.20 -6.92 21.60
N SER A 20 23.11 -7.36 22.21
CA SER A 20 21.86 -7.57 21.52
C SER A 20 21.48 -6.21 20.97
N VAL A 21 21.96 -5.93 19.75
CA VAL A 21 21.43 -4.89 18.90
C VAL A 21 19.98 -5.30 18.70
N SER A 22 19.11 -4.79 19.55
CA SER A 22 17.67 -4.81 19.36
C SER A 22 17.41 -3.98 18.12
N ALA A 23 17.59 -4.59 16.94
CA ALA A 23 17.11 -4.07 15.69
C ALA A 23 15.60 -3.96 15.86
N THR A 24 15.13 -2.74 16.11
CA THR A 24 13.70 -2.49 16.00
C THR A 24 13.39 -2.77 14.54
N THR A 25 12.62 -3.82 14.27
CA THR A 25 12.09 -4.01 12.93
C THR A 25 11.26 -2.77 12.66
N ALA A 26 11.69 -1.93 11.71
CA ALA A 26 10.86 -0.85 11.21
C ALA A 26 9.62 -1.52 10.62
N GLN A 27 8.56 -1.61 11.42
CA GLN A 27 7.28 -2.15 10.99
C GLN A 27 6.68 -1.09 10.08
N ALA A 28 6.61 -1.39 8.79
CA ALA A 28 5.99 -0.50 7.84
C ALA A 28 4.55 -0.23 8.27
N ALA A 29 4.17 1.04 8.36
CA ALA A 29 2.89 1.41 8.89
C ALA A 29 1.82 1.12 7.84
N VAL A 30 0.79 0.36 8.22
CA VAL A 30 -0.37 0.16 7.34
C VAL A 30 -1.29 1.36 7.49
N VAL A 31 -1.50 2.09 6.39
CA VAL A 31 -2.37 3.26 6.31
C VAL A 31 -3.53 2.96 5.39
N GLU A 32 -4.74 3.24 5.84
CA GLU A 32 -5.95 3.15 5.02
C GLU A 32 -6.42 4.53 4.60
N VAL A 33 -6.66 4.71 3.30
CA VAL A 33 -7.14 5.98 2.73
C VAL A 33 -8.42 5.70 1.95
N THR A 34 -9.44 6.50 2.21
CA THR A 34 -10.73 6.40 1.52
C THR A 34 -10.82 7.42 0.41
N TYR A 35 -11.05 6.95 -0.82
CA TYR A 35 -11.27 7.78 -2.00
C TYR A 35 -12.75 7.76 -2.38
N GLY A 36 -13.37 8.93 -2.29
CA GLY A 36 -14.76 9.11 -2.68
C GLY A 36 -14.95 9.20 -4.20
N PRO A 37 -16.21 9.29 -4.65
CA PRO A 37 -16.56 9.35 -6.08
C PRO A 37 -15.89 10.49 -6.85
N ILE A 38 -15.58 11.63 -6.21
CA ILE A 38 -14.94 12.76 -6.89
C ILE A 38 -13.50 12.42 -7.27
N SER A 39 -12.66 12.01 -6.30
CA SER A 39 -11.26 11.64 -6.55
C SER A 39 -11.16 10.50 -7.56
N LEU A 40 -12.03 9.51 -7.41
CA LEU A 40 -12.20 8.42 -8.35
C LEU A 40 -12.51 8.93 -9.77
N GLY A 41 -13.39 9.93 -9.92
CA GLY A 41 -13.65 10.62 -11.18
C GLY A 41 -12.40 11.22 -11.81
N ASP A 42 -11.50 11.81 -11.01
CA ASP A 42 -10.23 12.36 -11.50
C ASP A 42 -9.34 11.27 -12.11
N TYR A 43 -9.28 10.08 -11.50
CA TYR A 43 -8.58 8.93 -12.08
C TYR A 43 -9.20 8.51 -13.42
N CYS A 44 -10.53 8.38 -13.49
CA CYS A 44 -11.22 8.04 -14.75
C CYS A 44 -10.99 9.10 -15.85
N SER A 45 -11.01 10.38 -15.48
CA SER A 45 -10.72 11.49 -16.38
C SER A 45 -9.29 11.39 -16.93
N ALA A 46 -8.32 11.13 -16.05
CA ALA A 46 -6.91 11.07 -16.40
C ALA A 46 -6.49 9.81 -17.18
N LYS A 47 -7.15 8.66 -16.92
CA LYS A 47 -6.69 7.35 -17.43
C LYS A 47 -7.63 6.67 -18.42
N VAL A 48 -8.89 7.07 -18.48
CA VAL A 48 -9.88 6.43 -19.36
C VAL A 48 -10.39 7.42 -20.41
N HIS A 49 -11.02 8.51 -19.99
CA HIS A 49 -11.51 9.53 -20.92
C HIS A 49 -11.78 10.84 -20.16
N SER A 50 -11.34 11.98 -20.70
CA SER A 50 -11.30 13.27 -19.99
C SER A 50 -12.65 13.77 -19.44
N SER A 51 -13.76 13.42 -20.08
CA SER A 51 -15.12 13.74 -19.60
C SER A 51 -15.74 12.68 -18.68
N SER A 52 -14.94 11.74 -18.19
CA SER A 52 -15.45 10.65 -17.35
C SER A 52 -15.72 11.08 -15.92
N THR A 53 -16.83 10.58 -15.39
CA THR A 53 -17.26 10.48 -14.00
C THR A 53 -17.17 9.01 -13.58
N ILE A 54 -17.54 8.68 -12.33
CA ILE A 54 -17.33 7.32 -11.80
C ILE A 54 -18.51 6.72 -11.04
N GLY A 55 -18.53 5.39 -11.03
CA GLY A 55 -19.10 4.56 -9.98
C GLY A 55 -18.12 3.44 -9.58
N PHE A 56 -17.84 3.26 -8.29
CA PHE A 56 -17.14 2.08 -7.78
C PHE A 56 -18.16 1.15 -7.14
N TYR A 57 -18.41 -0.03 -7.73
CA TYR A 57 -19.50 -0.91 -7.32
C TYR A 57 -19.07 -2.38 -7.38
N ASN A 58 -19.40 -3.14 -6.33
CA ASN A 58 -19.02 -4.53 -6.15
C ASN A 58 -17.52 -4.77 -6.38
N GLY A 59 -16.67 -3.90 -5.83
CA GLY A 59 -15.21 -4.01 -5.96
C GLY A 59 -14.66 -3.66 -7.35
N SER A 60 -15.50 -3.20 -8.28
CA SER A 60 -15.11 -2.84 -9.65
C SER A 60 -15.29 -1.35 -9.91
N LEU A 61 -14.35 -0.77 -10.63
CA LEU A 61 -14.34 0.66 -10.96
C LEU A 61 -14.87 0.86 -12.37
N SER A 62 -16.03 1.50 -12.48
CA SER A 62 -16.71 1.79 -13.74
C SER A 62 -16.65 3.28 -14.04
N CYS A 63 -16.03 3.64 -15.16
CA CYS A 63 -15.97 5.00 -15.64
C CYS A 63 -17.14 5.24 -16.60
N HIS A 64 -17.87 6.33 -16.37
CA HIS A 64 -18.98 6.75 -17.20
C HIS A 64 -18.75 8.18 -17.64
N ARG A 65 -19.51 8.73 -18.57
CA ARG A 65 -19.57 10.18 -18.84
C ARG A 65 -21.00 10.65 -18.77
N TRP A 66 -21.22 11.94 -18.51
CA TRP A 66 -22.55 12.52 -18.68
C TRP A 66 -23.00 12.41 -20.13
N SER A 67 -24.25 11.99 -20.32
CA SER A 67 -24.84 11.88 -21.66
C SER A 67 -25.05 13.27 -22.25
N THR A 68 -24.59 13.49 -23.48
CA THR A 68 -24.62 14.81 -24.14
C THR A 68 -26.04 15.30 -24.46
N GLY A 69 -27.05 14.43 -24.36
CA GLY A 69 -28.43 14.70 -24.79
C GLY A 69 -29.52 14.41 -23.76
N GLY A 70 -29.20 14.22 -22.47
CA GLY A 70 -30.22 13.95 -21.45
C GLY A 70 -29.69 13.69 -20.04
N SER A 71 -30.60 13.34 -19.13
CA SER A 71 -30.29 12.95 -17.74
C SER A 71 -29.86 11.49 -17.68
N GLY A 72 -28.54 11.26 -17.61
CA GLY A 72 -27.98 9.92 -17.44
C GLY A 72 -26.48 9.87 -17.71
N THR A 73 -25.90 8.71 -17.47
CA THR A 73 -24.48 8.45 -17.75
C THR A 73 -24.32 7.39 -18.82
N THR A 74 -23.30 7.53 -19.66
CA THR A 74 -22.93 6.53 -20.68
C THR A 74 -21.63 5.85 -20.23
N PRO A 75 -21.51 4.51 -20.25
CA PRO A 75 -20.25 3.84 -19.96
C PRO A 75 -19.14 4.30 -20.90
N THR A 76 -17.99 4.67 -20.35
CA THR A 76 -16.79 5.00 -21.13
C THR A 76 -15.71 3.95 -20.99
N GLY A 77 -15.72 3.20 -19.89
CA GLY A 77 -14.82 2.08 -19.69
C GLY A 77 -14.83 1.58 -18.26
N THR A 78 -13.92 0.67 -17.96
CA THR A 78 -13.66 0.18 -16.61
C THR A 78 -12.22 0.48 -16.24
N GLY A 79 -11.97 0.77 -14.98
CA GLY A 79 -10.61 0.85 -14.46
C GLY A 79 -10.36 -0.20 -13.39
N SER A 80 -9.10 -0.26 -12.95
CA SER A 80 -8.67 -1.15 -11.87
C SER A 80 -8.62 -0.39 -10.56
N ALA A 81 -9.24 -0.94 -9.51
CA ALA A 81 -9.17 -0.40 -8.17
C ALA A 81 -7.71 -0.30 -7.66
N ALA A 82 -6.89 -1.32 -7.91
CA ALA A 82 -5.48 -1.30 -7.56
C ALA A 82 -4.71 -0.21 -8.32
N ALA A 83 -4.99 -0.02 -9.61
CA ALA A 83 -4.37 1.04 -10.40
C ALA A 83 -4.81 2.45 -9.96
N ALA A 84 -6.07 2.60 -9.53
CA ALA A 84 -6.56 3.84 -8.93
C ALA A 84 -5.86 4.12 -7.59
N CYS A 85 -5.72 3.11 -6.72
CA CYS A 85 -4.98 3.24 -5.47
C CYS A 85 -3.52 3.66 -5.71
N ALA A 86 -2.84 3.04 -6.68
CA ALA A 86 -1.47 3.41 -7.05
C ALA A 86 -1.38 4.81 -7.67
N TYR A 87 -2.43 5.28 -8.36
CA TYR A 87 -2.49 6.62 -8.91
C TYR A 87 -2.59 7.70 -7.83
N PHE A 88 -3.41 7.49 -6.79
CA PHE A 88 -3.61 8.50 -5.75
C PHE A 88 -2.46 8.57 -4.74
N TYR A 89 -1.75 7.46 -4.50
CA TYR A 89 -0.63 7.43 -3.57
C TYR A 89 0.59 6.72 -4.18
N PRO A 90 1.25 7.34 -5.17
CA PRO A 90 2.31 6.69 -5.95
C PRO A 90 3.58 6.40 -5.15
N SER A 91 3.79 7.07 -4.02
CA SER A 91 4.94 6.84 -3.13
C SER A 91 4.72 5.75 -2.09
N ALA A 92 3.50 5.22 -1.96
CA ALA A 92 3.18 4.17 -1.00
C ALA A 92 3.06 2.81 -1.68
N THR A 93 3.37 1.74 -0.96
CA THR A 93 3.21 0.37 -1.49
C THR A 93 1.78 -0.07 -1.32
N TYR A 94 1.09 -0.32 -2.42
CA TYR A 94 -0.28 -0.83 -2.42
C TYR A 94 -0.37 -2.25 -1.84
N LEU A 95 -1.24 -2.45 -0.85
CA LEU A 95 -1.44 -3.75 -0.18
C LEU A 95 -2.78 -4.40 -0.54
N GLY A 96 -3.84 -3.59 -0.68
CA GLY A 96 -5.19 -4.10 -0.83
C GLY A 96 -6.22 -2.99 -0.99
N HIS A 97 -7.43 -3.36 -1.37
CA HIS A 97 -8.54 -2.44 -1.46
C HIS A 97 -9.85 -3.09 -1.01
N ALA A 98 -10.80 -2.26 -0.57
CA ALA A 98 -12.14 -2.67 -0.19
C ALA A 98 -13.18 -1.62 -0.63
N GLN A 99 -14.45 -2.01 -0.60
CA GLN A 99 -15.56 -1.07 -0.81
C GLN A 99 -16.00 -0.46 0.50
N GLY A 100 -15.94 0.86 0.57
CA GLY A 100 -16.46 1.66 1.66
C GLY A 100 -17.92 2.05 1.48
N ALA A 101 -18.47 2.70 2.50
CA ALA A 101 -19.81 3.26 2.45
C ALA A 101 -19.96 4.26 1.28
N GLY A 102 -21.15 4.33 0.70
CA GLY A 102 -21.43 5.26 -0.39
C GLY A 102 -20.59 5.02 -1.64
N GLN A 103 -20.21 3.77 -1.92
CA GLN A 103 -19.45 3.41 -3.11
C GLN A 103 -18.05 4.03 -3.16
N ALA A 104 -17.43 4.24 -1.99
CA ALA A 104 -16.05 4.69 -1.89
C ALA A 104 -15.06 3.53 -2.10
N LEU A 105 -13.88 3.85 -2.61
CA LEU A 105 -12.74 2.93 -2.69
C LEU A 105 -11.85 3.13 -1.46
N ILE A 106 -11.72 2.14 -0.61
CA ILE A 106 -10.75 2.14 0.49
C ILE A 106 -9.49 1.46 -0.02
N CYS A 107 -8.35 2.14 0.06
CA CYS A 107 -7.06 1.61 -0.31
C CYS A 107 -6.18 1.46 0.94
N SER A 108 -5.58 0.29 1.10
CA SER A 108 -4.64 -0.02 2.18
C SER A 108 -3.21 0.03 1.61
N TYR A 109 -2.34 0.75 2.29
CA TYR A 109 -0.95 0.98 1.88
C TYR A 109 0.03 0.65 2.98
N SER A 110 1.26 0.32 2.60
CA SER A 110 2.43 0.32 3.46
C SER A 110 3.25 1.57 3.17
N VAL A 111 3.59 2.34 4.22
CA VAL A 111 4.45 3.53 4.17
C VAL A 111 5.65 3.43 5.09
#